data_AF-A0AAE8LN53-F1
#
_entry.id   AF-A0AAE8LN53-F1
#
_cell.length_a   1.000
_cell.length_b   1.000
_cell.length_c   1.000
_cell.angle_alpha   90.00
_cell.angle_beta   90.00
_cell.angle_gamma   90.00
#
_symmetry.space_group_name_H-M   'P 1'
#
loop_
_entity.id
_entity.type
_entity.pdbx_description
1 polymer ?
#
loop_
_entity_poly.entity_id
_entity_poly.type
_entity_poly.pdbx_seq_one_letter_code
_entity_poly.pdbx_strand_id
1 'polypeptide(L)'
;MSKLPKRIKSQKIGVSAADLLSSVFAKFCNIIPVPQDRDLGIDFICEIMQGEHPTGKLFNIQCKGKEEVKVNGNSITASIKVSTLNYWLLQSNPTFLIIVDCQNNLFYWSFPQDFLGSLRKNWQRQKNVSIPVSTENCFEQHINTLPKQLISIVNSQASATPKNGDYLETLILADAVNKATNYGLSILRAPFHRPFQYLGMPLADAARAVGSTPNEVGNIIVDSEQIYMLLEAEGNFINYVDAKLKKTSPWSMKRSFDSEAILGIFSINPSELELARKQIHFHTYYDHMRKLKIGVSCQYEGAPLSVGFSSKYYRA
;
A
#
# COMPACT_ATOMS: atom_id res chain seq x y z
N MET A 1 -44.11 29.84 29.99
CA MET A 1 -42.81 29.11 30.02
C MET A 1 -42.08 29.38 28.73
N SER A 2 -40.81 29.80 28.80
CA SER A 2 -39.96 29.99 27.61
C SER A 2 -39.74 28.65 26.91
N LYS A 3 -40.05 28.58 25.60
CA LYS A 3 -39.71 27.42 24.77
C LYS A 3 -38.21 27.44 24.51
N LEU A 4 -37.45 26.75 25.36
CA LEU A 4 -36.01 26.58 25.19
C LEU A 4 -35.73 25.35 24.31
N PRO A 5 -34.64 25.36 23.52
CA PRO A 5 -34.22 24.18 22.78
C PRO A 5 -33.87 23.05 23.75
N LYS A 6 -34.33 21.83 23.44
CA LYS A 6 -34.06 20.63 24.23
C LYS A 6 -33.20 19.66 23.42
N ARG A 7 -32.03 19.34 23.94
CA ARG A 7 -31.17 18.29 23.39
C ARG A 7 -31.77 16.91 23.72
N ILE A 8 -32.02 16.09 22.71
CA ILE A 8 -32.60 14.75 22.92
C ILE A 8 -31.56 13.76 23.45
N LYS A 9 -32.00 12.73 24.18
CA LYS A 9 -31.11 11.76 24.84
C LYS A 9 -30.12 11.10 23.87
N SER A 10 -30.56 10.75 22.66
CA SER A 10 -29.70 10.18 21.62
C SER A 10 -28.59 11.12 21.15
N GLN A 11 -28.84 12.43 21.07
CA GLN A 11 -27.82 13.44 20.72
C GLN A 11 -26.79 13.63 21.84
N LYS A 12 -27.18 13.41 23.10
CA LYS A 12 -26.22 13.43 24.23
C LYS A 12 -25.32 12.20 24.16
N ILE A 13 -25.92 11.01 24.07
CA ILE A 13 -25.19 9.73 23.96
C ILE A 13 -24.25 9.72 22.75
N GLY A 14 -24.73 10.17 21.58
CA GLY A 14 -23.91 10.20 20.37
C GLY A 14 -22.67 11.08 20.50
N VAL A 15 -22.79 12.25 21.12
CA VAL A 15 -21.63 13.14 21.34
C VAL A 15 -20.70 12.59 22.41
N SER A 16 -21.22 12.10 23.54
CA SER A 16 -20.38 11.47 24.55
C SER A 16 -19.59 10.26 23.99
N ALA A 17 -20.22 9.45 23.13
CA ALA A 17 -19.55 8.35 22.44
C ALA A 17 -18.46 8.82 21.47
N ALA A 18 -18.74 9.87 20.70
CA ALA A 18 -17.79 10.47 19.76
C ALA A 18 -16.57 11.06 20.50
N ASP A 19 -16.81 11.80 21.59
CA ASP A 19 -15.75 12.40 22.42
C ASP A 19 -14.88 11.31 23.06
N LEU A 20 -15.51 10.25 23.60
CA LEU A 20 -14.82 9.12 24.21
C LEU A 20 -13.96 8.36 23.18
N LEU A 21 -14.53 8.04 22.01
CA LEU A 21 -13.79 7.41 20.92
C LEU A 21 -12.60 8.27 20.49
N SER A 22 -12.83 9.57 20.28
CA SER A 22 -11.78 10.52 19.88
C SER A 22 -10.63 10.56 20.88
N SER A 23 -10.95 10.61 22.17
CA SER A 23 -9.94 10.59 23.24
C SER A 23 -9.10 9.30 23.26
N VAL A 24 -9.69 8.14 22.97
CA VAL A 24 -8.96 6.87 22.91
C VAL A 24 -8.07 6.81 21.67
N PHE A 25 -8.63 7.14 20.51
CA PHE A 25 -7.92 7.05 19.23
C PHE A 25 -6.79 8.07 19.09
N ALA A 26 -6.90 9.25 19.70
CA ALA A 26 -5.85 10.27 19.68
C ALA A 26 -4.49 9.78 20.25
N LYS A 27 -4.47 8.67 20.98
CA LYS A 27 -3.23 8.07 21.50
C LYS A 27 -2.37 7.39 20.44
N PHE A 28 -2.96 6.97 19.32
CA PHE A 28 -2.29 6.16 18.29
C PHE A 28 -2.76 6.46 16.86
N CYS A 29 -3.68 7.41 16.70
CA CYS A 29 -4.16 7.92 15.43
C CYS A 29 -4.20 9.45 15.44
N ASN A 30 -3.92 10.05 14.28
CA ASN A 30 -4.39 11.40 13.99
C ASN A 30 -5.87 11.29 13.60
N ILE A 31 -6.76 11.59 14.54
CA ILE A 31 -8.22 11.46 14.40
C ILE A 31 -8.85 12.82 14.11
N ILE A 32 -9.59 12.90 12.99
CA ILE A 32 -10.17 14.12 12.46
C ILE A 32 -11.70 13.95 12.44
N PRO A 33 -12.47 14.71 13.25
CA PRO A 33 -13.93 14.68 13.20
C PRO A 33 -14.45 15.30 11.90
N VAL A 34 -15.45 14.66 11.29
CA VAL A 34 -16.15 15.19 10.12
C VAL A 34 -17.23 16.18 10.59
N PRO A 35 -17.25 17.42 10.05
CA PRO A 35 -18.28 18.40 10.39
C PRO A 35 -19.69 17.89 10.09
N GLN A 36 -20.64 18.14 11.01
CA GLN A 36 -22.02 17.62 10.91
C GLN A 36 -22.77 18.13 9.66
N ASP A 37 -22.45 19.32 9.16
CA ASP A 37 -23.00 19.88 7.92
C ASP A 37 -22.51 19.14 6.66
N ARG A 38 -21.49 18.29 6.79
CA ARG A 38 -20.91 17.45 5.74
C ARG A 38 -21.07 15.95 6.00
N ASP A 39 -21.84 15.57 7.01
CA ASP A 39 -22.02 14.19 7.44
C ASP A 39 -22.86 13.38 6.42
N LEU A 40 -22.20 12.43 5.76
CA LEU A 40 -22.83 11.44 4.87
C LEU A 40 -22.79 10.02 5.47
N GLY A 41 -22.59 9.92 6.78
CA GLY A 41 -22.43 8.69 7.54
C GLY A 41 -20.98 8.33 7.85
N ILE A 42 -20.08 9.32 7.95
CA ILE A 42 -18.70 9.13 8.43
C ILE A 42 -18.48 10.19 9.50
N ASP A 43 -18.21 9.74 10.72
CA ASP A 43 -18.02 10.65 11.87
C ASP A 43 -16.55 11.05 12.02
N PHE A 44 -15.61 10.15 11.66
CA PHE A 44 -14.18 10.41 11.76
C PHE A 44 -13.41 9.88 10.56
N ILE A 45 -12.37 10.62 10.19
CA ILE A 45 -11.27 10.16 9.36
C ILE A 45 -10.08 9.98 10.30
N CYS A 46 -9.44 8.82 10.25
CA CYS A 46 -8.32 8.48 11.11
C CYS A 46 -7.11 8.11 10.26
N GLU A 47 -5.95 8.63 10.63
CA GLU A 47 -4.66 8.21 10.12
C GLU A 47 -3.89 7.48 11.22
N ILE A 48 -3.33 6.31 10.92
CA ILE A 48 -2.49 5.56 11.88
C ILE A 48 -1.19 6.34 12.11
N MET A 49 -0.76 6.42 13.38
CA MET A 49 0.51 7.03 13.77
C MET A 49 1.52 5.95 14.16
N GLN A 50 2.79 6.16 13.81
CA GLN A 50 3.93 5.41 14.32
C GLN A 50 4.75 6.32 15.24
N GLY A 51 4.49 6.23 16.55
CA GLY A 51 4.98 7.23 17.49
C GLY A 51 4.36 8.58 17.18
N GLU A 52 5.19 9.59 16.94
CA GLU A 52 4.75 10.95 16.59
C GLU A 52 4.56 11.17 15.08
N HIS A 53 4.78 10.15 14.25
CA HIS A 53 4.80 10.29 12.80
C HIS A 53 3.53 9.72 12.14
N PRO A 54 2.89 10.47 11.22
CA PRO A 54 1.80 9.96 10.40
C PRO A 54 2.30 8.89 9.43
N THR A 55 1.50 7.83 9.20
CA THR A 55 1.90 6.74 8.30
C THR A 55 1.27 6.80 6.91
N GLY A 56 0.41 7.78 6.60
CA GLY A 56 -0.38 7.84 5.36
C GLY A 56 -1.58 6.86 5.33
N LYS A 57 -1.69 5.97 6.32
CA LYS A 57 -2.70 4.91 6.33
C LYS A 57 -3.99 5.40 6.94
N LEU A 58 -4.94 5.70 6.05
CA LEU A 58 -6.21 6.28 6.41
C LEU A 58 -7.32 5.24 6.51
N PHE A 59 -8.24 5.46 7.43
CA PHE A 59 -9.49 4.72 7.55
C PHE A 59 -10.60 5.62 8.09
N ASN A 60 -11.84 5.27 7.80
CA ASN A 60 -13.01 6.02 8.22
C ASN A 60 -13.70 5.29 9.37
N ILE A 61 -14.38 6.03 10.24
CA ILE A 61 -15.20 5.48 11.32
C ILE A 61 -16.59 6.08 11.25
N GLN A 62 -17.61 5.22 11.28
CA GLN A 62 -18.94 5.57 11.78
C GLN A 62 -19.04 5.13 13.24
N CYS A 63 -19.22 6.09 14.13
CA CYS A 63 -19.46 5.92 15.55
C CYS A 63 -20.96 5.82 15.85
N LYS A 64 -21.36 4.85 16.65
CA LYS A 64 -22.71 4.77 17.21
C LYS A 64 -22.65 4.55 18.72
N GLY A 65 -23.00 5.59 19.47
CA GLY A 65 -23.13 5.51 20.92
C GLY A 65 -24.35 4.73 21.38
N LYS A 66 -24.15 3.95 22.44
CA LYS A 66 -25.20 3.34 23.28
C LYS A 66 -24.90 3.69 24.73
N GLU A 67 -25.96 3.90 25.52
CA GLU A 67 -25.81 4.05 26.97
C GLU A 67 -25.29 2.75 27.56
N GLU A 68 -25.98 1.64 27.25
CA GLU A 68 -25.55 0.27 27.52
C GLU A 68 -25.82 -0.57 26.27
N VAL A 69 -24.89 -1.44 25.90
CA VAL A 69 -25.04 -2.31 24.72
C VAL A 69 -25.82 -3.57 25.09
N LYS A 70 -26.98 -3.76 24.45
CA LYS A 70 -27.75 -5.00 24.54
C LYS A 70 -27.20 -6.03 23.57
N VAL A 71 -26.61 -7.09 24.11
CA VAL A 71 -26.05 -8.20 23.34
C VAL A 71 -27.13 -9.24 23.04
N ASN A 72 -27.23 -9.68 21.79
CA ASN A 72 -28.08 -10.81 21.39
C ASN A 72 -27.18 -11.98 20.97
N GLY A 73 -27.05 -12.98 21.84
CA GLY A 73 -26.10 -14.09 21.65
C GLY A 73 -24.65 -13.59 21.69
N ASN A 74 -23.91 -13.76 20.60
CA ASN A 74 -22.52 -13.28 20.48
C ASN A 74 -22.42 -12.01 19.62
N SER A 75 -23.53 -11.34 19.31
CA SER A 75 -23.55 -10.22 18.36
C SER A 75 -24.39 -9.04 18.82
N ILE A 76 -23.95 -7.86 18.38
CA ILE A 76 -24.67 -6.60 18.48
C ILE A 76 -25.09 -6.22 17.06
N THR A 77 -26.32 -5.75 16.88
CA THR A 77 -26.83 -5.40 15.55
C THR A 77 -26.98 -3.89 15.41
N ALA A 78 -26.44 -3.34 14.34
CA ALA A 78 -26.63 -1.94 13.97
C ALA A 78 -27.37 -1.81 12.65
N SER A 79 -28.51 -1.12 12.66
CA SER A 79 -29.25 -0.79 11.45
C SER A 79 -28.59 0.40 10.74
N ILE A 80 -28.12 0.21 9.52
CA ILE A 80 -27.48 1.24 8.67
C ILE A 80 -28.29 1.42 7.39
N LYS A 81 -28.50 2.67 6.97
CA LYS A 81 -29.20 2.98 5.70
C LYS A 81 -28.40 2.44 4.51
N VAL A 82 -29.08 1.88 3.51
CA VAL A 82 -28.43 1.41 2.28
C VAL A 82 -27.68 2.53 1.55
N SER A 83 -28.19 3.77 1.57
CA SER A 83 -27.50 4.93 1.01
C SER A 83 -26.15 5.19 1.67
N THR A 84 -26.06 5.03 3.00
CA THR A 84 -24.83 5.19 3.77
C THR A 84 -23.84 4.06 3.46
N LEU A 85 -24.32 2.81 3.39
CA LEU A 85 -23.49 1.67 3.01
C LEU A 85 -22.92 1.82 1.59
N ASN A 86 -23.75 2.27 0.64
CA ASN A 86 -23.29 2.57 -0.71
C ASN A 86 -22.23 3.68 -0.73
N TYR A 87 -22.41 4.72 0.10
CA TYR A 87 -21.40 5.78 0.24
C TYR A 87 -20.08 5.25 0.81
N TRP A 88 -20.13 4.35 1.80
CA TRP A 88 -18.93 3.69 2.35
C TRP A 88 -18.19 2.86 1.28
N LEU A 89 -18.92 2.12 0.46
CA LEU A 89 -18.34 1.31 -0.64
C LEU A 89 -17.70 2.14 -1.76
N LEU A 90 -18.01 3.44 -1.84
CA LEU A 90 -17.36 4.37 -2.77
C LEU A 90 -16.07 5.00 -2.20
N GLN A 91 -15.85 4.90 -0.88
CA GLN A 91 -14.66 5.49 -0.27
C GLN A 91 -13.42 4.70 -0.63
N SER A 92 -12.31 5.41 -0.85
CA SER A 92 -10.99 4.81 -0.99
C SER A 92 -10.50 4.19 0.31
N ASN A 93 -10.91 4.74 1.46
CA ASN A 93 -10.45 4.28 2.76
C ASN A 93 -11.48 3.32 3.38
N PRO A 94 -11.04 2.22 4.02
CA PRO A 94 -11.94 1.30 4.67
C PRO A 94 -12.75 2.02 5.75
N THR A 95 -14.05 1.75 5.79
CA THR A 95 -14.95 2.35 6.76
C THR A 95 -15.35 1.32 7.81
N PHE A 96 -14.98 1.57 9.06
CA PHE A 96 -15.36 0.73 10.19
C PHE A 96 -16.60 1.26 10.88
N LEU A 97 -17.43 0.34 11.36
CA LEU A 97 -18.52 0.66 12.27
C LEU A 97 -18.05 0.38 13.69
N ILE A 98 -18.09 1.38 14.57
CA ILE A 98 -17.76 1.24 15.99
C ILE A 98 -18.98 1.57 16.84
N ILE A 99 -19.38 0.60 17.67
CA ILE A 99 -20.41 0.76 18.70
C ILE A 99 -19.71 1.06 20.02
N VAL A 100 -20.02 2.22 20.60
CA VAL A 100 -19.44 2.66 21.86
C VAL A 100 -20.45 2.43 22.99
N ASP A 101 -20.11 1.56 23.92
CA ASP A 101 -20.80 1.42 25.20
C ASP A 101 -20.28 2.49 26.15
N CYS A 102 -21.07 3.55 26.35
CA CYS A 102 -20.65 4.70 27.16
C CYS A 102 -20.66 4.41 28.66
N GLN A 103 -21.41 3.41 29.12
CA GLN A 103 -21.46 3.05 30.53
C GLN A 103 -20.26 2.19 30.93
N ASN A 104 -19.87 1.25 30.07
CA ASN A 104 -18.79 0.30 30.34
C ASN A 104 -17.45 0.71 29.72
N ASN A 105 -17.40 1.78 28.93
CA ASN A 105 -16.23 2.23 28.17
C ASN A 105 -15.65 1.13 27.25
N LEU A 106 -16.55 0.38 26.61
CA LEU A 106 -16.23 -0.69 25.67
C LEU A 106 -16.53 -0.27 24.24
N PHE A 107 -15.67 -0.73 23.33
CA PHE A 107 -15.76 -0.43 21.91
C PHE A 107 -15.88 -1.74 21.15
N TYR A 108 -17.01 -1.93 20.46
CA TYR A 108 -17.23 -3.08 19.59
C TYR A 108 -17.12 -2.63 18.14
N TRP A 109 -16.42 -3.39 17.32
CA TRP A 109 -16.15 -2.97 15.95
C TRP A 109 -16.49 -4.05 14.93
N SER A 110 -16.84 -3.59 13.72
CA SER A 110 -17.09 -4.43 12.56
C SER A 110 -16.56 -3.74 11.32
N PHE A 111 -16.18 -4.54 10.32
CA PHE A 111 -15.86 -4.08 8.99
C PHE A 111 -17.04 -4.43 8.06
N PRO A 112 -17.97 -3.49 7.80
CA PRO A 112 -19.22 -3.78 7.11
C PRO A 112 -19.03 -4.33 5.69
N GLN A 113 -17.94 -3.96 5.01
CA GLN A 113 -17.67 -4.38 3.64
C GLN A 113 -17.52 -5.91 3.50
N ASP A 114 -16.86 -6.58 4.46
CA ASP A 114 -16.74 -8.05 4.46
C ASP A 114 -18.12 -8.71 4.57
N PHE A 115 -18.96 -8.21 5.49
CA PHE A 115 -20.32 -8.71 5.65
C PHE A 115 -21.14 -8.48 4.38
N LEU A 116 -21.11 -7.28 3.80
CA LEU A 116 -21.84 -6.97 2.56
C LEU A 116 -21.38 -7.83 1.38
N GLY A 117 -20.08 -8.15 1.30
CA GLY A 117 -19.51 -9.04 0.29
C GLY A 117 -20.02 -10.48 0.40
N SER A 118 -20.38 -10.91 1.61
CA SER A 118 -21.00 -12.22 1.87
C SER A 118 -22.50 -12.29 1.49
N LEU A 119 -23.17 -11.14 1.37
CA LEU A 119 -24.60 -11.07 1.06
C LEU A 119 -24.86 -11.15 -0.45
N ARG A 120 -26.02 -11.71 -0.82
CA ARG A 120 -26.54 -11.55 -2.19
C ARG A 120 -26.87 -10.07 -2.44
N LYS A 121 -26.65 -9.56 -3.66
CA LYS A 121 -26.85 -8.13 -4.02
C LYS A 121 -28.27 -7.58 -3.79
N ASN A 122 -29.26 -8.40 -3.42
CA ASN A 122 -30.63 -7.96 -3.13
C ASN A 122 -30.73 -7.05 -1.89
N TRP A 123 -29.71 -7.00 -1.02
CA TRP A 123 -29.67 -6.07 0.12
C TRP A 123 -29.76 -4.59 -0.31
N GLN A 124 -29.30 -4.26 -1.52
CA GLN A 124 -29.38 -2.89 -2.07
C GLN A 124 -30.81 -2.39 -2.30
N ARG A 125 -31.81 -3.28 -2.31
CA ARG A 125 -33.24 -2.91 -2.43
C ARG A 125 -33.88 -2.53 -1.09
N GLN A 126 -33.19 -2.76 0.03
CA GLN A 126 -33.72 -2.50 1.36
C GLN A 126 -33.53 -1.03 1.75
N LYS A 127 -34.31 -0.55 2.74
CA LYS A 127 -34.09 0.79 3.31
C LYS A 127 -32.87 0.82 4.22
N ASN A 128 -32.71 -0.24 5.02
CA ASN A 128 -31.59 -0.42 5.94
C ASN A 128 -31.11 -1.87 5.86
N VAL A 129 -29.84 -2.08 6.22
CA VAL A 129 -29.27 -3.40 6.47
C VAL A 129 -28.84 -3.46 7.94
N SER A 130 -29.12 -4.59 8.57
CA SER A 130 -28.69 -4.93 9.92
C SER A 130 -27.26 -5.48 9.87
N ILE A 131 -26.28 -4.65 10.21
CA ILE A 131 -24.87 -5.04 10.25
C ILE A 131 -24.58 -5.74 11.59
N PRO A 132 -24.10 -7.00 11.59
CA PRO A 132 -23.66 -7.67 12.80
C PRO A 132 -22.29 -7.14 13.24
N VAL A 133 -22.14 -6.99 14.54
CA VAL A 133 -20.90 -6.60 15.23
C VAL A 133 -20.62 -7.68 16.26
N SER A 134 -19.55 -8.45 16.06
CA SER A 134 -19.17 -9.53 16.99
C SER A 134 -18.75 -8.94 18.34
N THR A 135 -19.19 -9.56 19.42
CA THR A 135 -18.73 -9.21 20.78
C THR A 135 -17.27 -9.58 21.02
N GLU A 136 -16.72 -10.51 20.25
CA GLU A 136 -15.29 -10.87 20.27
C GLU A 136 -14.41 -9.76 19.65
N ASN A 137 -14.98 -8.96 18.75
CA ASN A 137 -14.31 -7.81 18.17
C ASN A 137 -14.48 -6.58 19.07
N CYS A 138 -13.85 -6.63 20.25
CA CYS A 138 -13.93 -5.56 21.24
C CYS A 138 -12.55 -5.08 21.72
N PHE A 139 -12.53 -3.86 22.27
CA PHE A 139 -11.42 -3.32 23.02
C PHE A 139 -11.92 -2.35 24.10
N GLU A 140 -11.09 -2.14 25.12
CA GLU A 140 -11.36 -1.22 26.23
C GLU A 140 -10.72 0.15 25.99
N GLN A 141 -11.04 1.13 26.83
CA GLN A 141 -10.48 2.49 26.76
C GLN A 141 -8.95 2.58 26.96
N HIS A 142 -8.35 1.60 27.63
CA HIS A 142 -6.94 1.58 28.02
C HIS A 142 -6.07 0.79 27.04
N ILE A 143 -6.24 1.06 25.74
CA ILE A 143 -5.37 0.54 24.69
C ILE A 143 -4.36 1.61 24.22
N ASN A 144 -3.17 1.17 23.85
CA ASN A 144 -2.09 2.03 23.34
C ASN A 144 -1.86 1.85 21.83
N THR A 145 -2.54 0.87 21.21
CA THR A 145 -2.45 0.57 19.78
C THR A 145 -3.79 0.03 19.30
N LEU A 146 -4.11 0.23 18.01
CA LEU A 146 -5.27 -0.41 17.38
C LEU A 146 -5.19 -1.96 17.48
N PRO A 147 -6.34 -2.65 17.55
CA PRO A 147 -6.38 -4.10 17.42
C PRO A 147 -5.69 -4.58 16.13
N LYS A 148 -4.90 -5.65 16.22
CA LYS A 148 -4.10 -6.16 15.09
C LYS A 148 -4.93 -6.46 13.84
N GLN A 149 -6.15 -6.96 14.01
CA GLN A 149 -7.08 -7.24 12.91
C GLN A 149 -7.51 -5.96 12.19
N LEU A 150 -7.84 -4.89 12.92
CA LEU A 150 -8.15 -3.58 12.35
C LEU A 150 -6.98 -3.07 11.50
N ILE A 151 -5.76 -3.11 12.06
CA ILE A 151 -4.53 -2.72 11.35
C ILE A 151 -4.35 -3.53 10.06
N SER A 152 -4.55 -4.85 10.14
CA SER A 152 -4.45 -5.73 8.96
C SER A 152 -5.45 -5.35 7.87
N ILE A 153 -6.69 -5.04 8.24
CA ILE A 153 -7.72 -4.61 7.28
C ILE A 153 -7.33 -3.27 6.64
N VAL A 154 -6.92 -2.29 7.45
CA VAL A 154 -6.47 -0.98 6.95
C VAL A 154 -5.32 -1.14 5.95
N ASN A 155 -4.31 -1.94 6.29
CA ASN A 155 -3.18 -2.22 5.40
C ASN A 155 -3.59 -2.91 4.09
N SER A 156 -4.69 -3.67 4.09
CA SER A 156 -5.16 -4.40 2.91
C SER A 156 -6.18 -3.64 2.04
N GLN A 157 -6.79 -2.57 2.56
CA GLN A 157 -7.93 -1.88 1.93
C GLN A 157 -7.75 -0.36 1.74
N ALA A 158 -6.80 0.28 2.42
CA ALA A 158 -6.59 1.72 2.28
C ALA A 158 -6.14 2.05 0.85
N SER A 159 -7.03 2.68 0.08
CA SER A 159 -6.85 3.00 -1.35
C SER A 159 -6.50 4.49 -1.58
N ALA A 160 -5.89 5.17 -0.61
CA ALA A 160 -5.39 6.52 -0.81
C ALA A 160 -3.86 6.49 -0.73
N THR A 161 -3.23 6.37 -1.91
CA THR A 161 -1.86 6.85 -2.13
C THR A 161 -1.94 8.35 -2.44
N PRO A 162 -1.57 9.29 -1.54
CA PRO A 162 -1.37 10.66 -1.98
C PRO A 162 -0.45 10.78 -3.18
N LYS A 163 -0.97 11.47 -4.20
CA LYS A 163 -0.30 11.79 -5.47
C LYS A 163 0.84 12.80 -5.34
N ASN A 164 1.44 12.94 -4.16
CA ASN A 164 2.69 13.64 -3.94
C ASN A 164 3.29 13.11 -2.64
N GLY A 165 4.16 12.10 -2.76
CA GLY A 165 4.99 11.61 -1.65
C GLY A 165 4.32 10.70 -0.63
N ASP A 166 3.54 9.70 -1.08
CA ASP A 166 2.83 8.80 -0.16
C ASP A 166 3.24 7.33 -0.21
N TYR A 167 3.33 6.77 0.99
CA TYR A 167 3.73 5.42 1.29
C TYR A 167 2.47 4.55 1.44
N LEU A 168 2.35 3.53 0.57
CA LEU A 168 1.47 2.34 0.65
C LEU A 168 0.10 2.50 -0.07
N GLU A 169 -0.04 2.30 -1.39
CA GLU A 169 0.13 1.03 -2.13
C GLU A 169 1.44 0.89 -2.92
N THR A 170 2.52 0.78 -2.18
CA THR A 170 3.81 0.35 -2.68
C THR A 170 3.78 -1.16 -2.77
N LEU A 171 3.98 -1.74 -3.95
CA LEU A 171 4.57 -3.07 -4.02
C LEU A 171 5.89 -2.97 -3.27
N ILE A 172 5.89 -3.26 -1.96
CA ILE A 172 7.12 -3.14 -1.17
C ILE A 172 8.10 -4.13 -1.77
N LEU A 173 9.40 -3.87 -1.59
CA LEU A 173 10.42 -4.79 -2.09
C LEU A 173 10.11 -6.25 -1.72
N ALA A 174 9.52 -6.51 -0.55
CA ALA A 174 9.06 -7.83 -0.14
C ALA A 174 8.02 -8.45 -1.09
N ASP A 175 7.04 -7.69 -1.60
CA ASP A 175 6.03 -8.19 -2.54
C ASP A 175 6.62 -8.48 -3.91
N ALA A 176 7.49 -7.59 -4.39
CA ALA A 176 8.22 -7.80 -5.64
C ALA A 176 9.09 -9.07 -5.56
N VAL A 177 9.72 -9.29 -4.40
CA VAL A 177 10.50 -10.50 -4.10
C VAL A 177 9.62 -11.75 -3.98
N ASN A 178 8.44 -11.64 -3.35
CA ASN A 178 7.50 -12.76 -3.25
C ASN A 178 6.99 -13.18 -4.63
N LYS A 179 6.65 -12.21 -5.49
CA LYS A 179 6.30 -12.46 -6.89
C LYS A 179 7.46 -13.15 -7.63
N ALA A 180 8.69 -12.66 -7.48
CA ALA A 180 9.86 -13.28 -8.08
C ALA A 180 10.06 -14.74 -7.64
N THR A 181 9.83 -15.02 -6.36
CA THR A 181 9.92 -16.37 -5.78
C THR A 181 8.89 -17.31 -6.41
N ASN A 182 7.67 -16.82 -6.65
CA ASN A 182 6.63 -17.58 -7.37
C ASN A 182 7.01 -17.87 -8.85
N TYR A 183 7.88 -17.05 -9.44
CA TYR A 183 8.48 -17.28 -10.76
C TYR A 183 9.74 -18.16 -10.71
N GLY A 184 10.10 -18.71 -9.55
CA GLY A 184 11.31 -19.52 -9.38
C GLY A 184 12.61 -18.71 -9.43
N LEU A 185 12.53 -17.39 -9.25
CA LEU A 185 13.67 -16.49 -9.21
C LEU A 185 14.02 -16.13 -7.77
N SER A 186 15.30 -15.88 -7.51
CA SER A 186 15.81 -15.55 -6.18
C SER A 186 16.50 -14.20 -6.18
N ILE A 187 16.50 -13.51 -5.02
CA ILE A 187 17.20 -12.23 -4.86
C ILE A 187 18.68 -12.39 -5.19
N LEU A 188 19.18 -11.45 -5.97
CA LEU A 188 20.58 -11.38 -6.36
C LEU A 188 21.39 -10.64 -5.30
N ARG A 189 22.59 -11.17 -5.01
CA ARG A 189 23.57 -10.55 -4.11
C ARG A 189 24.55 -9.70 -4.90
N ALA A 190 25.46 -9.02 -4.20
CA ALA A 190 26.59 -8.36 -4.85
C ALA A 190 27.36 -9.35 -5.76
N PRO A 191 27.82 -8.90 -6.94
CA PRO A 191 27.75 -7.53 -7.45
C PRO A 191 26.45 -7.19 -8.20
N PHE A 192 25.48 -8.09 -8.29
CA PHE A 192 24.27 -7.93 -9.11
C PHE A 192 23.11 -7.22 -8.37
N HIS A 193 23.17 -7.11 -7.04
CA HIS A 193 22.21 -6.31 -6.25
C HIS A 193 22.24 -4.84 -6.70
N ARG A 194 21.08 -4.22 -6.92
CA ARG A 194 20.88 -2.81 -7.32
C ARG A 194 21.90 -2.34 -8.38
N PRO A 195 21.87 -2.87 -9.61
CA PRO A 195 22.89 -2.58 -10.63
C PRO A 195 23.08 -1.10 -10.94
N PHE A 196 22.03 -0.28 -10.76
CA PHE A 196 22.11 1.17 -10.92
C PHE A 196 23.13 1.85 -10.01
N GLN A 197 23.56 1.21 -8.90
CA GLN A 197 24.54 1.77 -7.98
C GLN A 197 25.88 2.09 -8.65
N TYR A 198 26.19 1.43 -9.77
CA TYR A 198 27.44 1.65 -10.50
C TYR A 198 27.38 2.84 -11.45
N LEU A 199 26.18 3.36 -11.78
CA LEU A 199 26.06 4.52 -12.66
C LEU A 199 26.78 5.74 -12.09
N GLY A 200 27.57 6.40 -12.93
CA GLY A 200 28.38 7.55 -12.57
C GLY A 200 29.64 7.21 -11.77
N MET A 201 29.88 5.94 -11.40
CA MET A 201 31.14 5.57 -10.77
C MET A 201 32.30 5.71 -11.76
N PRO A 202 33.49 6.15 -11.29
CA PRO A 202 34.72 6.06 -12.07
C PRO A 202 34.98 4.61 -12.49
N LEU A 203 35.48 4.40 -13.72
CA LEU A 203 35.69 3.07 -14.30
C LEU A 203 36.53 2.16 -13.39
N ALA A 204 37.61 2.72 -12.81
CA ALA A 204 38.49 1.99 -11.90
C ALA A 204 37.80 1.56 -10.58
N ASP A 205 36.88 2.39 -10.07
CA ASP A 205 36.14 2.08 -8.84
C ASP A 205 35.03 1.06 -9.11
N ALA A 206 34.33 1.17 -10.25
CA ALA A 206 33.36 0.18 -10.68
C ALA A 206 34.03 -1.20 -10.89
N ALA A 207 35.19 -1.24 -11.55
CA ALA A 207 35.99 -2.46 -11.73
C ALA A 207 36.33 -3.13 -10.39
N ARG A 208 36.79 -2.33 -9.41
CA ARG A 208 37.08 -2.80 -8.05
C ARG A 208 35.83 -3.31 -7.34
N ALA A 209 34.71 -2.58 -7.44
CA ALA A 209 33.46 -2.92 -6.76
C ALA A 209 32.85 -4.25 -7.26
N VAL A 210 32.98 -4.53 -8.57
CA VAL A 210 32.45 -5.77 -9.16
C VAL A 210 33.48 -6.90 -9.26
N GLY A 211 34.76 -6.62 -8.94
CA GLY A 211 35.83 -7.60 -8.99
C GLY A 211 36.18 -8.06 -10.41
N SER A 212 36.03 -7.19 -11.41
CA SER A 212 36.30 -7.51 -12.82
C SER A 212 37.08 -6.38 -13.50
N THR A 213 37.74 -6.67 -14.60
CA THR A 213 38.56 -5.71 -15.34
C THR A 213 37.81 -5.16 -16.57
N PRO A 214 37.96 -3.87 -16.90
CA PRO A 214 37.46 -3.34 -18.17
C PRO A 214 38.09 -4.05 -19.37
N ASN A 215 37.33 -4.21 -20.44
CA ASN A 215 37.82 -4.72 -21.73
C ASN A 215 38.46 -3.60 -22.58
N GLU A 216 38.87 -3.93 -23.81
CA GLU A 216 39.54 -2.99 -24.73
C GLU A 216 38.72 -1.73 -25.06
N VAL A 217 37.40 -1.81 -24.97
CA VAL A 217 36.48 -0.68 -25.22
C VAL A 217 36.01 -0.01 -23.93
N GLY A 218 36.58 -0.36 -22.78
CA GLY A 218 36.31 0.26 -21.49
C GLY A 218 35.08 -0.28 -20.75
N ASN A 219 34.42 -1.32 -21.25
CA ASN A 219 33.26 -1.93 -20.60
C ASN A 219 33.69 -2.99 -19.59
N ILE A 220 32.94 -3.11 -18.49
CA ILE A 220 33.15 -4.19 -17.52
C ILE A 220 32.04 -5.22 -17.70
N ILE A 221 32.43 -6.48 -17.84
CA ILE A 221 31.50 -7.61 -17.91
C ILE A 221 31.65 -8.44 -16.64
N VAL A 222 30.53 -8.75 -16.03
CA VAL A 222 30.44 -9.65 -14.88
C VAL A 222 29.49 -10.77 -15.26
N ASP A 223 30.02 -11.98 -15.37
CA ASP A 223 29.25 -13.12 -15.82
C ASP A 223 29.18 -14.21 -14.74
N SER A 224 27.98 -14.72 -14.52
CA SER A 224 27.69 -15.82 -13.59
C SER A 224 26.76 -16.84 -14.24
N GLU A 225 26.48 -17.94 -13.56
CA GLU A 225 25.51 -18.94 -14.06
C GLU A 225 24.10 -18.36 -14.24
N GLN A 226 23.72 -17.37 -13.43
CA GLN A 226 22.36 -16.84 -13.40
C GLN A 226 22.21 -15.52 -14.15
N ILE A 227 23.25 -14.68 -14.10
CA ILE A 227 23.23 -13.29 -14.56
C ILE A 227 24.43 -13.00 -15.44
N TYR A 228 24.16 -12.33 -16.55
CA TYR A 228 25.17 -11.60 -17.33
C TYR A 228 24.94 -10.10 -17.09
N MET A 229 25.92 -9.39 -16.55
CA MET A 229 25.84 -7.95 -16.29
C MET A 229 26.92 -7.19 -17.06
N LEU A 230 26.51 -6.17 -17.80
CA LEU A 230 27.35 -5.25 -18.54
C LEU A 230 27.31 -3.88 -17.87
N LEU A 231 28.48 -3.33 -17.56
CA LEU A 231 28.66 -1.92 -17.24
C LEU A 231 29.35 -1.25 -18.43
N GLU A 232 28.63 -0.37 -19.10
CA GLU A 232 29.13 0.38 -20.25
C GLU A 232 29.68 1.73 -19.78
N ALA A 233 30.92 2.01 -20.19
CA ALA A 233 31.61 3.25 -19.85
C ALA A 233 31.42 4.31 -20.95
N GLU A 234 31.30 5.57 -20.52
CA GLU A 234 31.43 6.74 -21.39
C GLU A 234 32.54 7.63 -20.81
N GLY A 235 33.66 7.71 -21.54
CA GLY A 235 34.88 8.28 -20.98
C GLY A 235 35.37 7.45 -19.79
N ASN A 236 35.52 8.08 -18.63
CA ASN A 236 36.04 7.42 -17.42
C ASN A 236 34.94 7.06 -16.40
N PHE A 237 33.67 7.09 -16.79
CA PHE A 237 32.54 6.84 -15.89
C PHE A 237 31.57 5.83 -16.47
N ILE A 238 30.94 5.03 -15.62
CA ILE A 238 29.86 4.14 -16.04
C ILE A 238 28.63 4.97 -16.41
N ASN A 239 28.13 4.80 -17.63
CA ASN A 239 26.99 5.56 -18.15
C ASN A 239 25.74 4.70 -18.34
N TYR A 240 25.92 3.40 -18.57
CA TYR A 240 24.80 2.47 -18.76
C TYR A 240 25.11 1.14 -18.08
N VAL A 241 24.07 0.51 -17.51
CA VAL A 241 24.17 -0.81 -16.90
C VAL A 241 23.05 -1.68 -17.45
N ASP A 242 23.36 -2.89 -17.89
CA ASP A 242 22.39 -3.90 -18.35
C ASP A 242 22.63 -5.22 -17.63
N ALA A 243 21.57 -5.83 -17.10
CA ALA A 243 21.63 -7.11 -16.42
C ALA A 243 20.62 -8.09 -17.04
N LYS A 244 21.11 -9.22 -17.56
CA LYS A 244 20.34 -10.25 -18.25
C LYS A 244 20.15 -11.48 -17.39
N LEU A 245 18.92 -11.99 -17.31
CA LEU A 245 18.54 -13.17 -16.56
C LEU A 245 18.65 -14.44 -17.40
N LYS A 246 19.79 -15.12 -17.36
CA LYS A 246 20.09 -16.26 -18.26
C LYS A 246 19.01 -17.34 -18.24
N LYS A 247 18.47 -17.66 -17.06
CA LYS A 247 17.41 -18.69 -16.87
C LYS A 247 16.07 -18.36 -17.53
N THR A 248 15.84 -17.12 -17.94
CA THR A 248 14.61 -16.72 -18.63
C THR A 248 14.69 -16.94 -20.14
N SER A 249 15.88 -17.22 -20.67
CA SER A 249 16.08 -17.58 -22.07
C SER A 249 15.68 -19.04 -22.32
N PRO A 250 15.03 -19.37 -23.45
CA PRO A 250 14.51 -18.43 -24.45
C PRO A 250 13.17 -17.81 -24.01
N TRP A 251 13.02 -16.49 -24.20
CA TRP A 251 11.74 -15.79 -24.00
C TRP A 251 11.11 -15.33 -25.32
N SER A 252 9.78 -15.42 -25.44
CA SER A 252 9.07 -14.96 -26.64
C SER A 252 8.63 -13.51 -26.51
N MET A 253 8.78 -12.71 -27.57
CA MET A 253 8.30 -11.32 -27.62
C MET A 253 6.77 -11.21 -27.60
N LYS A 254 6.07 -12.32 -27.83
CA LYS A 254 4.61 -12.41 -27.74
C LYS A 254 4.12 -12.80 -26.35
N ARG A 255 5.03 -13.13 -25.43
CA ARG A 255 4.71 -13.55 -24.05
C ARG A 255 4.92 -12.37 -23.09
N SER A 256 3.86 -11.97 -22.40
CA SER A 256 3.95 -10.98 -21.32
C SER A 256 4.79 -11.50 -20.16
N PHE A 257 5.40 -10.57 -19.41
CA PHE A 257 6.19 -10.86 -18.21
C PHE A 257 5.82 -9.89 -17.08
N ASP A 258 6.13 -10.31 -15.85
CA ASP A 258 5.98 -9.48 -14.67
C ASP A 258 7.28 -8.70 -14.40
N SER A 259 7.31 -7.43 -14.82
CA SER A 259 8.47 -6.57 -14.62
C SER A 259 8.72 -6.21 -13.17
N GLU A 260 7.70 -6.20 -12.32
CA GLU A 260 7.85 -5.87 -10.90
C GLU A 260 8.58 -6.99 -10.18
N ALA A 261 8.24 -8.25 -10.49
CA ALA A 261 8.99 -9.42 -10.04
C ALA A 261 10.46 -9.36 -10.46
N ILE A 262 10.72 -8.96 -11.71
CA ILE A 262 12.07 -8.81 -12.25
C ILE A 262 12.82 -7.64 -11.58
N LEU A 263 12.17 -6.54 -11.23
CA LEU A 263 12.81 -5.47 -10.47
C LEU A 263 13.13 -5.93 -9.02
N GLY A 264 12.22 -6.71 -8.43
CA GLY A 264 12.37 -7.25 -7.07
C GLY A 264 13.63 -8.11 -6.88
N ILE A 265 14.00 -8.95 -7.85
CA ILE A 265 15.23 -9.77 -7.76
C ILE A 265 16.51 -8.92 -7.68
N PHE A 266 16.49 -7.72 -8.25
CA PHE A 266 17.60 -6.76 -8.20
C PHE A 266 17.53 -5.87 -6.96
N SER A 267 16.61 -6.14 -6.02
CA SER A 267 16.35 -5.31 -4.85
C SER A 267 15.96 -3.86 -5.18
N ILE A 268 15.22 -3.72 -6.29
CA ILE A 268 14.62 -2.46 -6.74
C ILE A 268 13.16 -2.49 -6.35
N ASN A 269 12.73 -1.42 -5.69
CA ASN A 269 11.37 -1.26 -5.24
C ASN A 269 10.52 -0.63 -6.36
N PRO A 270 9.58 -1.36 -6.98
CA PRO A 270 8.82 -0.82 -8.11
C PRO A 270 7.98 0.41 -7.76
N SER A 271 7.62 0.60 -6.49
CA SER A 271 6.87 1.78 -6.04
C SER A 271 7.67 3.08 -6.07
N GLU A 272 9.00 3.00 -6.07
CA GLU A 272 9.87 4.17 -6.17
C GLU A 272 9.96 4.65 -7.63
N LEU A 273 9.28 3.95 -8.55
CA LEU A 273 9.37 4.16 -9.98
C LEU A 273 8.02 4.54 -10.58
N GLU A 274 8.03 5.51 -11.50
CA GLU A 274 6.89 5.78 -12.36
C GLU A 274 6.92 4.83 -13.57
N LEU A 275 5.88 4.03 -13.78
CA LEU A 275 5.72 3.24 -15.02
C LEU A 275 5.32 4.15 -16.18
N ALA A 276 6.29 4.50 -17.03
CA ALA A 276 6.10 5.40 -18.16
C ALA A 276 5.57 4.71 -19.42
N ARG A 277 5.88 3.43 -19.63
CA ARG A 277 5.44 2.68 -20.82
C ARG A 277 5.30 1.20 -20.51
N LYS A 278 4.22 0.57 -20.99
CA LYS A 278 3.98 -0.87 -20.86
C LYS A 278 3.62 -1.48 -22.23
N GLN A 279 4.48 -2.36 -22.74
CA GLN A 279 4.26 -3.19 -23.93
C GLN A 279 4.58 -4.65 -23.61
N ILE A 280 4.06 -5.59 -24.41
CA ILE A 280 4.19 -7.04 -24.17
C ILE A 280 5.64 -7.49 -23.88
N HIS A 281 6.61 -6.97 -24.64
CA HIS A 281 8.02 -7.34 -24.55
C HIS A 281 8.91 -6.26 -23.90
N PHE A 282 8.34 -5.13 -23.44
CA PHE A 282 9.13 -3.98 -22.98
C PHE A 282 8.34 -3.05 -22.06
N HIS A 283 8.84 -2.85 -20.84
CA HIS A 283 8.32 -1.88 -19.87
C HIS A 283 9.39 -0.82 -19.56
N THR A 284 9.00 0.46 -19.50
CA THR A 284 9.87 1.58 -19.11
C THR A 284 9.39 2.18 -17.82
N TYR A 285 10.35 2.44 -16.94
CA TYR A 285 10.17 3.10 -15.66
C TYR A 285 11.08 4.32 -15.53
N TYR A 286 10.65 5.27 -14.73
CA TYR A 286 11.43 6.45 -14.34
C TYR A 286 11.62 6.50 -12.82
N ASP A 287 12.88 6.57 -12.38
CA ASP A 287 13.22 6.94 -11.01
C ASP A 287 13.53 8.44 -11.00
N HIS A 288 12.57 9.26 -10.57
CA HIS A 288 12.73 10.72 -10.50
C HIS A 288 13.73 11.16 -9.45
N MET A 289 13.84 10.41 -8.35
CA MET A 289 14.78 10.74 -7.26
C MET A 289 16.22 10.58 -7.73
N ARG A 290 16.51 9.48 -8.43
CA ARG A 290 17.85 9.18 -8.97
C ARG A 290 18.08 9.69 -10.37
N LYS A 291 17.04 10.26 -11.01
CA LYS A 291 17.07 10.73 -12.39
C LYS A 291 17.48 9.61 -13.37
N LEU A 292 16.85 8.44 -13.23
CA LEU A 292 17.15 7.25 -14.03
C LEU A 292 15.97 6.84 -14.91
N LYS A 293 16.30 6.39 -16.12
CA LYS A 293 15.42 5.58 -16.96
C LYS A 293 15.78 4.12 -16.77
N ILE A 294 14.77 3.30 -16.47
CA ILE A 294 14.92 1.85 -16.25
C ILE A 294 14.06 1.12 -17.29
N GLY A 295 14.65 0.17 -18.01
CA GLY A 295 13.94 -0.64 -19.00
C GLY A 295 13.96 -2.11 -18.61
N VAL A 296 12.80 -2.75 -18.52
CA VAL A 296 12.69 -4.22 -18.36
C VAL A 296 12.17 -4.80 -19.66
N SER A 297 12.91 -5.73 -20.27
CA SER A 297 12.58 -6.14 -21.64
C SER A 297 13.15 -7.48 -22.12
N CYS A 298 12.48 -8.05 -23.11
CA CYS A 298 13.03 -9.05 -24.03
C CYS A 298 13.46 -8.31 -25.31
N GLN A 299 14.77 -8.30 -25.61
CA GLN A 299 15.33 -7.47 -26.69
C GLN A 299 15.07 -8.04 -28.09
N TYR A 300 14.99 -9.37 -28.22
CA TYR A 300 14.72 -10.08 -29.47
C TYR A 300 14.12 -11.47 -29.16
N GLU A 301 13.50 -12.11 -30.14
CA GLU A 301 12.89 -13.45 -29.95
C GLU A 301 13.94 -14.46 -29.48
N GLY A 302 13.65 -15.13 -28.36
CA GLY A 302 14.56 -16.09 -27.75
C GLY A 302 15.62 -15.47 -26.84
N ALA A 303 15.66 -14.15 -26.66
CA ALA A 303 16.55 -13.50 -25.69
C ALA A 303 16.11 -13.80 -24.24
N PRO A 304 17.03 -13.73 -23.26
CA PRO A 304 16.65 -13.58 -21.86
C PRO A 304 15.99 -12.22 -21.62
N LEU A 305 15.19 -12.14 -20.56
CA LEU A 305 14.74 -10.88 -19.99
C LEU A 305 15.93 -10.11 -19.40
N SER A 306 15.90 -8.79 -19.58
CA SER A 306 16.98 -7.87 -19.23
C SER A 306 16.44 -6.66 -18.48
N VAL A 307 17.27 -6.07 -17.61
CA VAL A 307 17.01 -4.79 -16.94
C VAL A 307 18.15 -3.83 -17.23
N GLY A 308 17.83 -2.74 -17.92
CA GLY A 308 18.76 -1.68 -18.30
C GLY A 308 18.54 -0.40 -17.49
N PHE A 309 19.61 0.33 -17.18
CA PHE A 309 19.61 1.57 -16.39
C PHE A 309 20.43 2.66 -17.08
N SER A 310 19.86 3.86 -17.25
CA SER A 310 20.55 5.01 -17.86
C SER A 310 20.16 6.34 -17.22
N SER A 311 21.12 7.27 -17.10
CA SER A 311 20.88 8.66 -16.68
C SER A 311 20.69 9.65 -17.84
N LYS A 312 20.85 9.22 -19.10
CA LYS A 312 20.91 10.12 -20.28
C LYS A 312 19.64 10.94 -20.53
N TYR A 313 18.47 10.44 -20.15
CA TYR A 313 17.19 11.10 -20.45
C TYR A 313 16.75 12.20 -19.47
N TYR A 314 17.46 12.38 -18.34
CA TYR A 314 17.18 13.45 -17.37
C TYR A 314 18.09 14.67 -17.49
N ARG A 315 19.04 14.65 -18.44
CA ARG A 315 19.97 15.78 -18.70
C ARG A 315 19.55 16.61 -19.94
N ALA A 316 18.34 16.40 -20.46
CA ALA A 316 17.77 17.20 -21.54
C ALA A 316 16.91 18.34 -20.99
#